data_AF-A0A916DYT3-F1
#
_entry.id   AF-A0A916DYT3-F1
#
_cell.length_a   1.000
_cell.length_b   1.000
_cell.length_c   1.000
_cell.angle_alpha   90.00
_cell.angle_beta   90.00
_cell.angle_gamma   90.00
#
_symmetry.space_group_name_H-M   'P 1'
#
loop_
_entity.id
_entity.type
_entity.pdbx_description
1 polymer ?
#
loop_
_entity_poly.entity_id
_entity_poly.type
_entity_poly.pdbx_seq_one_letter_code
_entity_poly.pdbx_strand_id
1 'polypeptide(L)'
;MPKIKAKKTCENIPKEITEYPKTDVILYTDGRRSYYYRVKKEGLYLQPPILAYSQGKNKYKIPDSYCVETTWGRDNNKQTVECSINYIREKPFFRVMYGSKFSEDVSQIRLQQQQQMPLYE
;
A
#
# COMPACT_ATOMS: atom_id res chain seq x y z
N MET A 1 26.73 -43.07 10.42
CA MET A 1 25.84 -42.61 9.32
C MET A 1 25.70 -41.10 9.39
N PRO A 2 26.10 -40.33 8.38
CA PRO A 2 25.83 -38.89 8.35
C PRO A 2 24.38 -38.66 7.88
N LYS A 3 23.56 -38.02 8.73
CA LYS A 3 22.22 -37.57 8.37
C LYS A 3 22.35 -36.34 7.48
N ILE A 4 22.18 -36.51 6.16
CA ILE A 4 22.05 -35.40 5.22
C ILE A 4 20.74 -34.67 5.55
N LYS A 5 20.85 -33.52 6.22
CA LYS A 5 19.71 -32.61 6.36
C LYS A 5 19.49 -31.95 5.00
N ALA A 6 18.45 -32.35 4.29
CA ALA A 6 17.97 -31.63 3.12
C ALA A 6 17.66 -30.19 3.55
N LYS A 7 18.48 -29.23 3.10
CA LYS A 7 18.14 -27.81 3.17
C LYS A 7 16.96 -27.61 2.21
N LYS A 8 15.75 -27.63 2.75
CA LYS A 8 14.54 -27.23 2.02
C LYS A 8 14.64 -25.72 1.85
N THR A 9 15.29 -25.27 0.78
CA THR A 9 15.24 -23.87 0.35
C THR A 9 13.85 -23.65 -0.22
N CYS A 10 12.88 -23.39 0.66
CA CYS A 10 11.62 -22.80 0.22
C CYS A 10 11.97 -21.39 -0.22
N GLU A 11 12.02 -21.14 -1.53
CA GLU A 11 12.14 -19.80 -2.06
C GLU A 11 10.97 -18.98 -1.49
N ASN A 12 11.33 -17.97 -0.71
CA ASN A 12 10.42 -17.04 -0.09
C ASN A 12 9.89 -16.08 -1.18
N ILE A 13 8.98 -16.58 -2.03
CA ILE A 13 8.42 -15.84 -3.16
C ILE A 13 7.33 -14.90 -2.66
N PRO A 14 7.39 -13.60 -3.02
CA PRO A 14 6.34 -12.66 -2.68
C PRO A 14 4.99 -13.04 -3.30
N LYS A 15 3.93 -13.07 -2.51
CA LYS A 15 2.59 -13.43 -2.96
C LYS A 15 1.50 -12.80 -2.10
N GLU A 16 0.38 -12.46 -2.73
CA GLU A 16 -0.88 -12.28 -2.01
C GLU A 16 -1.45 -13.66 -1.64
N ILE A 17 -1.92 -13.80 -0.41
CA ILE A 17 -2.51 -15.03 0.15
C ILE A 17 -4.04 -14.99 0.04
N THR A 18 -4.61 -13.79 0.10
CA THR A 18 -6.04 -13.52 -0.12
C THR A 18 -6.35 -13.34 -1.60
N GLU A 19 -7.64 -13.31 -1.93
CA GLU A 19 -8.15 -13.09 -3.29
C GLU A 19 -8.84 -11.72 -3.40
N TYR A 20 -8.16 -10.62 -3.08
CA TYR A 20 -8.70 -9.29 -3.34
C TYR A 20 -8.98 -9.12 -4.85
N PRO A 21 -10.13 -8.55 -5.28
CA PRO A 21 -11.14 -7.82 -4.49
C PRO A 21 -12.35 -8.64 -4.02
N LYS A 22 -12.31 -9.98 -4.03
CA LYS A 22 -13.44 -10.80 -3.52
C LYS A 22 -13.66 -10.58 -2.02
N THR A 23 -12.59 -10.30 -1.28
CA THR A 23 -12.61 -9.89 0.11
C THR A 23 -12.00 -8.50 0.24
N ASP A 24 -12.44 -7.71 1.22
CA ASP A 24 -11.84 -6.41 1.55
C ASP A 24 -10.48 -6.53 2.26
N VAL A 25 -10.01 -7.75 2.53
CA VAL A 25 -8.73 -8.02 3.19
C VAL A 25 -7.66 -8.36 2.15
N ILE A 26 -6.51 -7.72 2.30
CA ILE A 26 -5.27 -8.04 1.59
C ILE A 26 -4.28 -8.60 2.61
N LEU A 27 -3.96 -9.89 2.49
CA LEU A 27 -2.85 -10.51 3.21
C LEU A 27 -1.73 -10.80 2.21
N TYR A 28 -0.67 -9.99 2.27
CA TYR A 28 0.48 -10.11 1.38
C TYR A 28 1.71 -10.57 2.14
N THR A 29 2.50 -11.47 1.58
CA THR A 29 3.81 -11.82 2.12
C THR A 29 4.90 -11.50 1.12
N ASP A 30 6.00 -10.91 1.57
CA ASP A 30 7.23 -10.78 0.78
C ASP A 30 8.16 -12.00 0.97
N GLY A 31 7.66 -13.04 1.65
CA GLY A 31 8.39 -14.22 2.03
C GLY A 31 9.26 -14.07 3.29
N ARG A 32 9.43 -12.85 3.83
CA ARG A 32 10.06 -12.61 5.14
C ARG A 32 9.06 -12.11 6.18
N ARG A 33 8.12 -11.27 5.74
CA ARG A 33 7.09 -10.64 6.55
C ARG A 33 5.74 -10.83 5.86
N SER A 34 4.70 -10.78 6.67
CA SER A 34 3.32 -10.69 6.19
C SER A 34 2.76 -9.33 6.57
N TYR A 35 2.00 -8.76 5.64
CA TYR A 35 1.36 -7.47 5.76
C TYR A 35 -0.14 -7.72 5.62
N TYR A 36 -0.89 -7.22 6.59
CA TYR A 36 -2.34 -7.34 6.64
C TYR A 36 -2.95 -5.96 6.46
N TYR A 37 -3.79 -5.81 5.46
CA TYR A 37 -4.55 -4.59 5.22
C TYR A 37 -6.03 -4.93 5.07
N ARG A 38 -6.88 -4.05 5.56
CA ARG A 38 -8.32 -4.08 5.31
C ARG A 38 -8.71 -2.82 4.54
N VAL A 39 -9.19 -2.99 3.33
CA VAL A 39 -9.62 -1.92 2.45
C VAL A 39 -10.97 -1.39 2.93
N LYS A 40 -10.98 -0.14 3.43
CA LYS A 40 -12.21 0.55 3.84
C LYS A 40 -12.87 1.24 2.64
N LYS A 41 -12.04 1.73 1.70
CA LYS A 41 -12.48 2.40 0.47
C LYS A 41 -11.45 2.20 -0.63
N GLU A 42 -11.87 1.70 -1.79
CA GLU A 42 -10.98 1.39 -2.93
C GLU A 42 -10.52 2.63 -3.70
N GLY A 43 -11.25 3.74 -3.57
CA GLY A 43 -10.94 4.98 -4.28
C GLY A 43 -11.20 4.89 -5.79
N LEU A 44 -10.85 5.95 -6.51
CA LEU A 44 -11.02 6.04 -7.96
C LEU A 44 -9.74 6.56 -8.61
N TYR A 45 -9.38 6.02 -9.77
CA TYR A 45 -8.28 6.56 -10.55
C TYR A 45 -8.73 7.78 -11.35
N LEU A 46 -8.10 8.92 -11.11
CA LEU A 46 -8.34 10.14 -11.88
C LEU A 46 -7.84 9.98 -13.32
N GLN A 47 -8.33 10.81 -14.22
CA GLN A 47 -7.90 10.82 -15.61
C GLN A 47 -6.62 11.67 -15.79
N PRO A 48 -5.80 11.42 -16.82
CA PRO A 48 -4.73 12.33 -17.22
C PRO A 48 -5.27 13.75 -17.48
N PRO A 49 -4.50 14.82 -17.20
CA PRO A 49 -3.09 14.81 -16.78
C PRO A 49 -2.86 14.67 -15.27
N ILE A 50 -3.92 14.51 -14.47
CA ILE A 50 -3.85 14.53 -12.99
C ILE A 50 -3.38 13.18 -12.42
N LEU A 51 -3.64 12.08 -13.12
CA LEU A 51 -3.30 10.71 -12.69
C LEU A 51 -1.81 10.57 -12.32
N ALA A 52 -1.55 10.29 -11.04
CA ALA A 52 -0.20 10.04 -10.54
C ALA A 52 0.14 8.54 -10.50
N TYR A 53 1.45 8.26 -10.46
CA TYR A 53 2.00 6.91 -10.42
C TYR A 53 3.00 6.72 -9.27
N SER A 54 3.10 5.50 -8.75
CA SER A 54 4.11 5.12 -7.77
C SER A 54 5.52 5.20 -8.36
N GLN A 55 6.50 5.51 -7.53
CA GLN A 55 7.92 5.44 -7.91
C GLN A 55 8.42 4.01 -7.79
N GLY A 56 9.40 3.64 -8.63
CA GLY A 56 10.03 2.33 -8.63
C GLY A 56 10.01 1.65 -10.00
N LYS A 57 10.41 0.37 -10.04
CA LYS A 57 10.40 -0.45 -11.25
C LYS A 57 8.99 -0.60 -11.82
N ASN A 58 8.02 -0.77 -10.92
CA ASN A 58 6.62 -0.87 -11.25
C ASN A 58 5.95 0.48 -10.96
N LYS A 59 5.36 1.08 -12.00
CA LYS A 59 4.63 2.35 -11.92
C LYS A 59 3.13 2.06 -11.81
N TYR A 60 2.64 1.89 -10.59
CA TYR A 60 1.22 1.65 -10.33
C TYR A 60 0.45 2.96 -10.28
N LYS A 61 -0.78 2.98 -10.79
CA LYS A 61 -1.68 4.13 -10.68
C LYS A 61 -2.00 4.41 -9.22
N ILE A 62 -2.07 5.69 -8.84
CA ILE A 62 -2.42 6.11 -7.47
C ILE A 62 -3.90 6.53 -7.43
N PRO A 63 -4.75 5.83 -6.66
CA PRO A 63 -6.17 6.18 -6.54
C PRO A 63 -6.38 7.43 -5.68
N ASP A 64 -7.43 8.18 -5.98
CA ASP A 64 -8.01 9.19 -5.10
C ASP A 64 -9.00 8.56 -4.11
N SER A 65 -9.13 9.17 -2.93
CA SER A 65 -10.05 8.75 -1.88
C SER A 65 -9.88 7.29 -1.44
N TYR A 66 -8.66 6.75 -1.52
CA TYR A 66 -8.35 5.40 -1.05
C TYR A 66 -8.14 5.40 0.46
N CYS A 67 -8.69 4.40 1.16
CA CYS A 67 -8.56 4.27 2.59
C CYS A 67 -8.40 2.80 3.00
N VAL A 68 -7.38 2.53 3.81
CA VAL A 68 -7.10 1.21 4.36
C VAL A 68 -6.83 1.30 5.84
N GLU A 69 -7.19 0.24 6.54
CA GLU A 69 -6.83 0.02 7.93
C GLU A 69 -5.76 -1.07 7.98
N THR A 70 -4.74 -0.85 8.80
CA THR A 70 -3.75 -1.87 9.12
C THR A 70 -3.37 -1.76 10.59
N THR A 71 -2.47 -2.61 11.03
CA THR A 71 -2.02 -2.65 12.41
C THR A 71 -0.52 -2.65 12.46
N TRP A 72 0.05 -1.83 13.32
CA TRP A 72 1.48 -1.73 13.56
C TRP A 72 1.82 -2.15 15.00
N GLY A 73 3.01 -2.71 15.22
CA GLY A 73 3.44 -3.20 16.53
C GLY A 73 3.27 -4.70 16.72
N ARG A 74 3.58 -5.19 17.92
CA ARG A 74 3.52 -6.61 18.29
C ARG A 74 2.67 -6.80 19.54
N ASP A 75 1.99 -7.93 19.61
CA ASP A 75 1.26 -8.42 20.78
C ASP A 75 0.38 -7.33 21.40
N ASN A 76 0.56 -7.05 22.69
CA ASN A 76 -0.23 -6.08 23.46
C ASN A 76 0.00 -4.61 23.05
N ASN A 77 1.05 -4.33 22.27
CA ASN A 77 1.37 -2.99 21.77
C ASN A 77 0.90 -2.80 20.31
N LYS A 78 0.05 -3.69 19.81
CA LYS A 78 -0.53 -3.58 18.48
C LYS A 78 -1.48 -2.39 18.41
N GLN A 79 -1.17 -1.43 17.55
CA GLN A 79 -1.93 -0.23 17.31
C GLN A 79 -2.60 -0.32 15.94
N THR A 80 -3.88 0.04 15.87
CA THR A 80 -4.58 0.19 14.59
C THR A 80 -4.23 1.55 14.00
N VAL A 81 -3.91 1.56 12.70
CA VAL A 81 -3.62 2.77 11.94
C VAL A 81 -4.49 2.80 10.70
N GLU A 82 -4.93 3.99 10.34
CA GLU A 82 -5.68 4.23 9.11
C GLU A 82 -4.80 5.02 8.14
N CYS A 83 -4.61 4.48 6.94
CA CYS A 83 -3.85 5.13 5.88
C CYS A 83 -4.83 5.56 4.79
N SER A 84 -4.71 6.81 4.35
CA SER A 84 -5.53 7.33 3.26
C SER A 84 -4.70 8.06 2.21
N ILE A 85 -5.22 8.04 0.98
CA ILE A 85 -4.68 8.78 -0.16
C ILE A 85 -5.82 9.61 -0.71
N ASN A 86 -5.62 10.93 -0.77
CA ASN A 86 -6.56 11.88 -1.37
C ASN A 86 -5.81 12.79 -2.32
N TYR A 87 -6.45 13.31 -3.37
CA TYR A 87 -5.86 14.32 -4.23
C TYR A 87 -6.25 15.70 -3.74
N ILE A 88 -5.27 16.50 -3.35
CA ILE A 88 -5.46 17.90 -2.93
C ILE A 88 -4.69 18.76 -3.91
N ARG A 89 -5.40 19.68 -4.59
CA ARG A 89 -4.83 20.53 -5.66
C ARG A 89 -4.06 19.69 -6.69
N GLU A 90 -4.73 18.67 -7.21
CA GLU A 90 -4.24 17.77 -8.27
C GLU A 90 -3.00 16.93 -7.89
N LYS A 91 -2.67 16.85 -6.60
CA LYS A 91 -1.51 16.08 -6.12
C LYS A 91 -1.92 15.07 -5.06
N PRO A 92 -1.37 13.84 -5.10
CA PRO A 92 -1.65 12.85 -4.08
C PRO A 92 -1.09 13.32 -2.72
N PHE A 93 -1.97 13.31 -1.75
CA PHE A 93 -1.78 13.60 -0.34
C PHE A 93 -1.93 12.30 0.44
N PHE A 94 -0.83 11.87 1.04
CA PHE A 94 -0.77 10.65 1.83
C PHE A 94 -0.94 11.03 3.29
N ARG A 95 -1.82 10.33 4.01
CA ARG A 95 -2.04 10.54 5.44
C ARG A 95 -2.07 9.20 6.17
N VAL A 96 -1.38 9.13 7.29
CA VAL A 96 -1.43 8.02 8.23
C VAL A 96 -1.94 8.55 9.56
N MET A 97 -3.09 8.07 9.99
CA MET A 97 -3.71 8.42 11.27
C MET A 97 -3.56 7.27 12.26
N TYR A 98 -3.23 7.60 13.50
CA TYR A 98 -2.92 6.65 14.56
C TYR A 98 -3.25 7.24 15.94
N GLY A 99 -3.01 6.47 17.00
CA GLY A 99 -3.32 6.88 18.36
C GLY A 99 -4.80 6.65 18.73
N SER A 100 -5.19 7.09 19.92
CA SER A 100 -6.52 6.85 20.46
C SER A 100 -7.59 7.50 19.58
N LYS A 101 -8.47 6.68 18.98
CA LYS A 101 -9.49 7.14 18.02
C LYS A 101 -8.91 7.96 16.86
N PHE A 102 -7.70 7.61 16.41
CA PHE A 102 -7.01 8.30 15.30
C PHE A 102 -6.73 9.79 15.56
N SER A 103 -6.40 10.14 16.82
CA SER A 103 -6.13 11.52 17.25
C SER A 103 -4.85 12.13 16.68
N GLU A 104 -3.90 11.31 16.25
CA GLU A 104 -2.62 11.75 15.70
C GLU A 104 -2.53 11.43 14.21
N ASP A 105 -1.84 12.26 13.45
CA ASP A 105 -1.56 11.96 12.04
C ASP A 105 -0.21 12.48 11.57
N VAL A 106 0.35 11.76 10.60
CA VAL A 106 1.48 12.21 9.79
C VAL A 106 1.00 12.26 8.35
N SER A 107 1.28 13.38 7.67
CA SER A 107 0.88 13.56 6.29
C SER A 107 2.01 14.08 5.41
N GLN A 108 1.95 13.73 4.13
CA GLN A 108 2.93 14.15 3.13
C GLN A 108 2.24 14.48 1.82
N ILE A 109 2.48 15.70 1.34
CA ILE A 109 2.25 16.07 -0.07
C ILE A 109 3.49 15.64 -0.84
N ARG A 110 3.34 14.72 -1.80
CA ARG A 110 4.47 14.37 -2.68
C ARG A 110 4.38 15.22 -3.95
N LEU A 111 5.26 16.21 -4.06
CA LEU A 111 5.50 16.92 -5.32
C LEU A 111 6.19 15.94 -6.27
N GLN A 112 5.53 15.50 -7.34
CA GLN A 112 6.20 14.77 -8.43
C GLN A 112 6.08 15.57 -9.74
N GLN A 113 7.15 15.53 -10.51
CA GLN A 113 7.25 16.16 -11.83
C GLN A 113 6.23 15.51 -12.78
N GLN A 114 5.36 16.32 -13.37
CA GLN A 114 4.47 15.88 -14.44
C GLN A 114 5.32 15.40 -15.61
N GLN A 115 5.24 14.12 -15.96
CA GLN A 115 5.64 13.70 -17.30
C GLN A 115 4.48 14.07 -18.23
N GLN A 116 4.68 15.15 -19.00
CA GLN A 116 3.83 15.47 -20.13
C GLN A 116 3.84 14.28 -21.10
N MET A 117 2.66 13.76 -21.46
CA MET A 117 2.57 12.87 -22.62
C MET A 117 3.03 13.66 -23.85
N PRO A 118 3.94 13.13 -24.68
CA PRO A 118 4.21 13.75 -25.96
C PRO A 118 2.91 13.69 -26.79
N LEU A 119 2.44 14.84 -27.24
CA LEU A 119 1.43 14.92 -28.29
C LEU A 119 2.05 14.27 -29.52
N TYR A 120 1.47 13.19 -29.99
CA TYR A 120 1.77 12.66 -31.32
C TYR A 120 1.11 13.60 -32.32
N GLU A 121 1.93 14.38 -33.05
CA GLU A 121 1.56 15.02 -34.32
C GLU A 121 1.49 13.98 -35.45
#